data_AF-A0A970KB81-F1
#
_entry.id   AF-A0A970KB81-F1
#
_cell.length_a   1.000
_cell.length_b   1.000
_cell.length_c   1.000
_cell.angle_alpha   90.00
_cell.angle_beta   90.00
_cell.angle_gamma   90.00
#
_symmetry.space_group_name_H-M   'P 1'
#
loop_
_entity.id
_entity.type
_entity.pdbx_description
1 polymer ?
#
loop_
_entity_poly.entity_id
_entity_poly.type
_entity_poly.pdbx_seq_one_letter_code
_entity_poly.pdbx_strand_id
1 'polypeptide(L)'
;MFLALYANENNELLEHPGVSMLARTGTTWVEPEEEEMIPLPKGASLVTVPHCIPVGLDGDRLTYFEDDPSGRGQRAFAVAALLPQGFTRTLLPASVSSHSSGTLPLLGYAAVGFKNGQIYTAAVQTDEHRKWHPVYYNTARLPERISRLLGQYPDNRILQHLAHCSMDYSCFTAQNIFYRRWEGGIPTMAACNAECIGCISESDQGIES
;
A
#
# COMPACT_ATOMS: atom_id res chain seq x y z
N MET A 1 9.72 -21.94 -3.01
CA MET A 1 8.64 -21.53 -3.92
C MET A 1 7.57 -20.80 -3.15
N PHE A 2 7.11 -19.67 -3.67
CA PHE A 2 5.95 -18.94 -3.16
C PHE A 2 4.75 -19.27 -4.04
N LEU A 3 3.58 -19.49 -3.45
CA LEU A 3 2.33 -19.75 -4.16
C LEU A 3 1.66 -18.43 -4.55
N ALA A 4 0.97 -18.43 -5.69
CA ALA A 4 0.14 -17.32 -6.11
C ALA A 4 -1.02 -17.12 -5.13
N LEU A 5 -1.28 -15.87 -4.77
CA LEU A 5 -2.42 -15.45 -3.98
C LEU A 5 -3.45 -14.76 -4.87
N TYR A 6 -4.73 -15.00 -4.58
CA TYR A 6 -5.85 -14.34 -5.23
C TYR A 6 -6.95 -14.04 -4.20
N ALA A 7 -7.84 -13.12 -4.54
CA ALA A 7 -9.07 -12.90 -3.79
C ALA A 7 -10.26 -13.44 -4.61
N ASN A 8 -11.23 -14.06 -3.95
CA ASN A 8 -12.50 -14.41 -4.56
C ASN A 8 -13.50 -13.23 -4.49
N GLU A 9 -14.73 -13.43 -4.99
CA GLU A 9 -15.80 -12.43 -4.97
C GLU A 9 -16.25 -12.01 -3.56
N ASN A 10 -16.00 -12.85 -2.55
CA ASN A 10 -16.28 -12.54 -1.14
C ASN A 10 -15.15 -11.74 -0.48
N ASN A 11 -14.10 -11.37 -1.22
CA ASN A 11 -12.86 -10.78 -0.72
C ASN A 11 -12.08 -11.69 0.24
N GLU A 12 -12.28 -13.00 0.13
CA GLU A 12 -11.48 -13.97 0.86
C GLU A 12 -10.15 -14.18 0.13
N LEU A 13 -9.05 -14.09 0.88
CA LEU A 13 -7.72 -14.31 0.35
C LEU A 13 -7.41 -15.81 0.35
N LEU A 14 -7.04 -16.34 -0.81
CA LEU A 14 -6.79 -17.76 -1.03
C LEU A 14 -5.47 -17.94 -1.77
N GLU A 15 -4.72 -18.99 -1.42
CA GLU A 15 -3.62 -19.49 -2.23
C GLU A 15 -4.14 -20.38 -3.36
N HIS A 16 -3.52 -20.30 -4.54
CA HIS A 16 -3.79 -21.25 -5.61
C HIS A 16 -2.87 -22.48 -5.44
N PRO A 17 -3.40 -23.67 -5.10
CA PRO A 17 -2.56 -24.85 -4.96
C PRO A 17 -1.93 -25.20 -6.30
N GLY A 18 -0.63 -25.48 -6.32
CA GLY A 18 0.10 -25.90 -7.51
C GLY A 18 0.54 -24.77 -8.46
N VAL A 19 0.14 -23.51 -8.20
CA VAL A 19 0.57 -22.36 -9.01
C VAL A 19 1.55 -21.52 -8.21
N SER A 20 2.78 -21.38 -8.72
CA SER A 20 3.77 -20.48 -8.14
C SER A 20 3.47 -19.01 -8.49
N MET A 21 3.86 -18.12 -7.59
CA MET A 21 3.67 -16.70 -7.80
C MET A 21 4.56 -16.21 -8.94
N LEU A 22 4.03 -15.28 -9.73
CA LEU A 22 4.84 -14.36 -10.50
C LEU A 22 4.75 -12.96 -9.89
N ALA A 23 5.78 -12.18 -10.13
CA ALA A 23 5.80 -10.74 -9.92
C ALA A 23 6.18 -10.04 -11.23
N ARG A 24 6.24 -8.72 -11.19
CA ARG A 24 6.55 -7.90 -12.37
C ARG A 24 7.61 -6.84 -12.05
N THR A 25 8.62 -6.78 -12.91
CA THR A 25 9.61 -5.70 -12.98
C THR A 25 9.48 -5.01 -14.34
N GLY A 26 9.08 -3.74 -14.35
CA GLY A 26 8.72 -3.04 -15.57
C GLY A 26 7.62 -3.79 -16.36
N THR A 27 7.95 -4.27 -17.55
CA THR A 27 7.06 -5.03 -18.43
C THR A 27 7.30 -6.54 -18.40
N THR A 28 8.23 -7.02 -17.57
CA THR A 28 8.67 -8.42 -17.55
C THR A 28 8.11 -9.13 -16.32
N TRP A 29 7.59 -10.33 -16.51
CA TRP A 29 7.24 -11.23 -15.41
C TRP A 29 8.48 -11.96 -14.91
N VAL A 30 8.59 -12.08 -13.59
CA VAL A 30 9.71 -12.71 -12.91
C VAL A 30 9.20 -13.58 -11.77
N GLU A 31 9.89 -14.68 -11.50
CA GLU A 31 9.75 -15.43 -10.25
C GLU A 31 10.62 -14.76 -9.19
N PRO A 32 10.06 -14.24 -8.09
CA PRO A 32 10.87 -13.60 -7.06
C PRO A 32 11.82 -14.58 -6.37
N GLU A 33 13.04 -14.12 -6.10
CA GLU A 33 14.00 -14.84 -5.27
C GLU A 33 13.58 -14.80 -3.79
N GLU A 34 14.11 -15.71 -2.98
CA GLU A 34 13.75 -15.78 -1.55
C GLU A 34 14.22 -14.52 -0.80
N GLU A 35 15.35 -13.96 -1.21
CA GLU A 35 15.96 -12.76 -0.66
C GLU A 35 15.20 -11.47 -1.02
N GLU A 36 14.38 -11.50 -2.08
CA GLU A 36 13.54 -10.36 -2.49
C GLU A 36 12.23 -10.27 -1.71
N MET A 37 11.89 -11.33 -0.96
CA MET A 37 10.60 -11.50 -0.32
C MET A 37 10.74 -11.48 1.20
N ILE A 38 10.10 -10.51 1.84
CA ILE A 38 10.02 -10.43 3.30
C ILE A 38 8.66 -10.90 3.80
N PRO A 39 8.56 -11.43 5.03
CA PRO A 39 7.28 -11.60 5.69
C PRO A 39 6.47 -10.30 5.66
N LEU A 40 5.16 -10.39 5.36
CA LEU A 40 4.30 -9.21 5.25
C LEU A 40 4.42 -8.33 6.51
N PRO A 41 4.90 -7.07 6.38
CA PRO A 41 5.11 -6.20 7.53
C PRO A 41 3.82 -5.92 8.31
N LYS A 42 3.93 -5.77 9.63
CA LYS A 42 2.79 -5.33 10.45
C LYS A 42 2.34 -3.95 10.02
N GLY A 43 1.03 -3.76 9.89
CA GLY A 43 0.45 -2.51 9.41
C GLY A 43 0.39 -2.37 7.88
N ALA A 44 0.83 -3.38 7.12
CA ALA A 44 0.50 -3.49 5.71
C ALA A 44 -0.98 -3.85 5.53
N SER A 45 -1.57 -3.38 4.43
CA SER A 45 -2.93 -3.74 4.01
C SER A 45 -2.88 -4.63 2.77
N LEU A 46 -3.69 -5.68 2.75
CA LEU A 46 -3.90 -6.49 1.54
C LEU A 46 -5.07 -5.92 0.77
N VAL A 47 -4.91 -5.76 -0.53
CA VAL A 47 -5.91 -5.15 -1.41
C VAL A 47 -6.05 -5.97 -2.68
N THR A 48 -7.25 -5.97 -3.24
CA THR A 48 -7.43 -6.38 -4.64
C THR A 48 -6.85 -5.31 -5.56
N VAL A 49 -6.35 -5.73 -6.72
CA VAL A 49 -5.95 -4.85 -7.81
C VAL A 49 -7.18 -4.72 -8.72
N PRO A 50 -7.89 -3.58 -8.71
CA PRO A 50 -9.12 -3.42 -9.47
C PRO A 50 -8.94 -3.79 -10.94
N HIS A 51 -9.96 -4.45 -11.50
CA HIS A 51 -10.01 -4.82 -12.91
C HIS A 51 -8.91 -5.79 -13.36
N CYS A 52 -8.10 -6.33 -12.46
CA CYS A 52 -6.95 -7.15 -12.80
C CYS A 52 -7.14 -8.60 -12.36
N ILE A 53 -6.80 -9.54 -13.25
CA ILE A 53 -6.73 -10.97 -12.93
C ILE A 53 -5.30 -11.36 -12.57
N PRO A 54 -5.11 -12.30 -11.64
CA PRO A 54 -3.79 -12.76 -11.21
C PRO A 54 -3.12 -13.61 -12.31
N VAL A 55 -1.77 -13.58 -12.30
CA VAL A 55 -0.92 -14.40 -13.17
C VAL A 55 0.10 -15.15 -12.32
N GLY A 56 0.29 -16.43 -12.64
CA GLY A 56 1.30 -17.29 -12.00
C GLY A 56 1.84 -18.35 -12.96
N LEU A 57 2.60 -19.31 -12.42
CA LEU A 57 3.15 -20.44 -13.18
C LEU A 57 2.65 -21.78 -12.63
N ASP A 58 2.12 -22.62 -13.52
CA ASP A 58 1.83 -24.03 -13.26
C ASP A 58 2.93 -24.86 -13.94
N GLY A 59 3.95 -25.24 -13.18
CA GLY A 59 5.23 -25.68 -13.75
C GLY A 59 5.87 -24.55 -14.56
N ASP A 60 6.10 -24.77 -15.86
CA ASP A 60 6.64 -23.75 -16.77
C ASP A 60 5.55 -22.99 -17.55
N ARG A 61 4.27 -23.28 -17.29
CA ARG A 61 3.14 -22.71 -18.04
C ARG A 61 2.58 -21.48 -17.34
N LEU A 62 2.61 -20.35 -18.05
CA LEU A 62 1.88 -19.14 -17.64
C LEU A 62 0.39 -19.45 -17.49
N THR A 63 -0.14 -19.16 -16.31
CA THR A 63 -1.52 -19.44 -15.94
C THR A 63 -2.18 -18.14 -15.50
N TYR A 64 -3.34 -17.87 -16.09
CA TYR A 64 -4.20 -16.74 -15.81
C TYR A 64 -5.49 -17.32 -15.22
N PHE A 65 -5.89 -16.89 -14.02
CA PHE A 65 -7.08 -17.44 -13.35
C PHE A 65 -8.13 -16.34 -13.28
N GLU A 66 -9.04 -16.32 -14.25
CA GLU A 66 -10.25 -15.47 -14.21
C GLU A 66 -11.29 -16.04 -13.24
N ASP A 67 -11.35 -17.38 -13.14
CA ASP A 67 -12.25 -18.12 -12.28
C ASP A 67 -11.51 -18.63 -11.03
N ASP A 68 -12.22 -18.65 -9.90
CA ASP A 68 -11.78 -19.23 -8.64
C ASP A 68 -11.65 -20.76 -8.78
N PRO A 69 -10.43 -21.32 -8.63
CA PRO A 69 -10.22 -22.77 -8.66
C PRO A 69 -11.00 -23.55 -7.60
N SER A 70 -11.36 -22.90 -6.49
CA SER A 70 -12.08 -23.50 -5.36
C SER A 70 -13.61 -23.44 -5.50
N GLY A 71 -14.14 -22.54 -6.33
CA GLY A 71 -15.56 -22.25 -6.46
C GLY A 71 -15.99 -22.20 -7.92
N ARG A 72 -16.84 -23.15 -8.35
CA ARG A 72 -17.34 -23.17 -9.74
C ARG A 72 -18.11 -21.89 -10.07
N GLY A 73 -17.53 -21.05 -10.93
CA GLY A 73 -18.18 -19.88 -11.53
C GLY A 73 -18.03 -18.56 -10.76
N GLN A 74 -17.12 -18.48 -9.78
CA GLN A 74 -16.77 -17.21 -9.11
C GLN A 74 -15.51 -16.62 -9.73
N ARG A 75 -15.37 -15.30 -9.72
CA ARG A 75 -14.18 -14.62 -10.25
C ARG A 75 -13.03 -14.58 -9.24
N ALA A 76 -11.81 -14.64 -9.77
CA ALA A 76 -10.58 -14.39 -9.05
C ALA A 76 -10.00 -13.01 -9.38
N PHE A 77 -9.48 -12.33 -8.36
CA PHE A 77 -8.90 -11.00 -8.46
C PHE A 77 -7.44 -11.01 -8.02
N ALA A 78 -6.61 -10.25 -8.73
CA ALA A 78 -5.22 -10.07 -8.35
C ALA A 78 -5.12 -9.38 -6.98
N VAL A 79 -4.16 -9.80 -6.16
CA VAL A 79 -3.93 -9.25 -4.83
C VAL A 79 -2.56 -8.58 -4.77
N ALA A 80 -2.46 -7.52 -3.98
CA ALA A 80 -1.23 -6.82 -3.67
C ALA A 80 -1.21 -6.38 -2.20
N ALA A 81 -0.02 -6.00 -1.72
CA ALA A 81 0.15 -5.32 -0.44
C ALA A 81 0.33 -3.81 -0.64
N LEU A 82 -0.29 -3.03 0.22
CA LEU A 82 0.07 -1.63 0.48
C LEU A 82 0.99 -1.62 1.70
N LEU A 83 2.24 -1.21 1.48
CA LEU A 83 3.26 -1.25 2.51
C LEU A 83 3.14 -0.04 3.46
N PRO A 84 3.39 -0.21 4.77
CA PRO A 84 3.54 0.92 5.67
C PRO A 84 4.83 1.69 5.35
N GLN A 85 4.93 2.94 5.83
CA GLN A 85 6.15 3.72 5.67
C GLN A 85 7.36 3.00 6.31
N GLY A 86 8.53 3.17 5.68
CA GLY A 86 9.77 2.48 6.02
C GLY A 86 10.02 1.18 5.26
N PHE A 87 9.15 0.82 4.31
CA PHE A 87 9.38 -0.27 3.37
C PHE A 87 9.26 0.22 1.93
N THR A 88 10.21 -0.19 1.11
CA THR A 88 10.22 0.11 -0.33
C THR A 88 9.85 -1.15 -1.09
N ARG A 89 8.78 -1.06 -1.87
CA ARG A 89 8.38 -2.11 -2.83
C ARG A 89 9.49 -2.33 -3.85
N THR A 90 9.82 -3.60 -4.11
CA THR A 90 10.78 -3.99 -5.15
C THR A 90 10.11 -4.53 -6.41
N LEU A 91 8.96 -5.23 -6.29
CA LEU A 91 8.25 -5.81 -7.42
C LEU A 91 6.75 -5.47 -7.40
N LEU A 92 6.18 -5.32 -8.60
CA LEU A 92 4.74 -5.16 -8.82
C LEU A 92 4.05 -6.54 -8.83
N PRO A 93 2.76 -6.63 -8.45
CA PRO A 93 2.00 -7.88 -8.64
C PRO A 93 2.00 -8.28 -10.12
N ALA A 94 2.13 -9.58 -10.40
CA ALA A 94 1.88 -10.10 -11.74
C ALA A 94 0.38 -10.19 -11.96
N SER A 95 -0.13 -9.29 -12.78
CA SER A 95 -1.53 -9.25 -13.16
C SER A 95 -1.69 -8.73 -14.58
N VAL A 96 -2.83 -9.05 -15.18
CA VAL A 96 -3.26 -8.44 -16.44
C VAL A 96 -4.63 -7.81 -16.26
N SER A 97 -4.86 -6.71 -16.95
CA SER A 97 -6.18 -6.08 -16.95
C SER A 97 -7.17 -7.05 -17.60
N SER A 98 -8.24 -7.37 -16.87
CA SER A 98 -9.47 -7.80 -17.52
C SER A 98 -9.94 -6.69 -18.45
N HIS A 99 -10.69 -7.04 -19.49
CA HIS A 99 -11.07 -6.16 -20.61
C HIS A 99 -11.91 -4.91 -20.21
N SER A 100 -12.03 -4.59 -18.92
CA SER A 100 -12.71 -3.40 -18.41
C SER A 100 -11.80 -2.17 -18.40
N SER A 101 -12.31 -1.08 -18.97
CA SER A 101 -11.68 0.23 -19.13
C SER A 101 -11.59 1.07 -17.84
N GLY A 102 -11.38 0.44 -16.69
CA GLY A 102 -11.33 1.13 -15.41
C GLY A 102 -9.95 1.74 -15.14
N THR A 103 -9.91 2.97 -14.63
CA THR A 103 -8.68 3.59 -14.12
C THR A 103 -8.22 2.85 -12.86
N LEU A 104 -6.96 2.42 -12.83
CA LEU A 104 -6.37 1.83 -11.63
C LEU A 104 -6.02 2.95 -10.63
N PRO A 105 -6.45 2.87 -9.36
CA PRO A 105 -6.03 3.83 -8.34
C PRO A 105 -4.51 3.91 -8.25
N LEU A 106 -3.97 5.12 -8.05
CA LEU A 106 -2.52 5.35 -7.91
C LEU A 106 -2.02 4.91 -6.53
N LEU A 107 -1.99 3.61 -6.28
CA LEU A 107 -1.51 3.01 -5.03
C LEU A 107 -0.17 2.28 -5.20
N GLY A 108 0.55 2.15 -4.09
CA GLY A 108 1.83 1.45 -4.00
C GLY A 108 1.72 -0.08 -3.99
N TYR A 109 1.00 -0.69 -4.95
CA TYR A 109 0.77 -2.14 -5.03
C TYR A 109 2.08 -2.95 -5.08
N ALA A 110 2.39 -3.71 -4.03
CA ALA A 110 3.52 -4.63 -3.97
C ALA A 110 3.08 -6.08 -4.22
N ALA A 111 3.92 -6.86 -4.91
CA ALA A 111 3.66 -8.28 -5.13
C ALA A 111 3.55 -9.02 -3.80
N VAL A 112 2.66 -10.00 -3.74
CA VAL A 112 2.45 -10.87 -2.58
C VAL A 112 2.43 -12.33 -2.99
N GLY A 113 2.91 -13.20 -2.12
CA GLY A 113 2.87 -14.64 -2.29
C GLY A 113 2.76 -15.36 -0.96
N PHE A 114 2.42 -16.64 -1.01
CA PHE A 114 2.25 -17.46 0.18
C PHE A 114 3.32 -18.54 0.29
N LYS A 115 3.93 -18.70 1.46
CA LYS A 115 4.93 -19.75 1.71
C LYS A 115 4.88 -20.15 3.18
N ASN A 116 4.83 -21.46 3.43
CA ASN A 116 4.91 -22.05 4.77
C ASN A 116 3.91 -21.46 5.80
N GLY A 117 2.64 -21.25 5.39
CA GLY A 117 1.60 -20.75 6.29
C GLY A 117 1.62 -19.23 6.50
N GLN A 118 2.43 -18.48 5.74
CA GLN A 118 2.59 -17.04 5.90
C GLN A 118 2.62 -16.31 4.56
N ILE A 119 2.11 -15.07 4.57
CA ILE A 119 2.16 -14.15 3.44
C ILE A 119 3.49 -13.41 3.43
N TYR A 120 4.10 -13.35 2.26
CA TYR A 120 5.31 -12.60 1.95
C TYR A 120 5.00 -11.51 0.93
N THR A 121 5.83 -10.48 0.90
CA THR A 121 5.74 -9.39 -0.07
C THR A 121 7.12 -9.00 -0.61
N ALA A 122 7.15 -8.56 -1.87
CA ALA A 122 8.36 -8.09 -2.52
C ALA A 122 8.70 -6.67 -2.06
N ALA A 123 9.51 -6.58 -1.01
CA ALA A 123 9.88 -5.31 -0.40
C ALA A 123 11.19 -5.40 0.39
N VAL A 124 11.85 -4.26 0.54
CA VAL A 124 13.00 -4.06 1.43
C VAL A 124 12.62 -3.07 2.51
N GLN A 125 13.00 -3.35 3.77
CA GLN A 125 12.89 -2.37 4.83
C GLN A 125 13.98 -1.30 4.65
N THR A 126 13.56 -0.08 4.31
CA THR A 126 14.45 1.05 4.01
C THR A 126 14.57 2.05 5.14
N ASP A 127 13.71 1.98 6.16
CA ASP A 127 13.77 2.83 7.35
C ASP A 127 13.30 2.07 8.61
N GLU A 128 13.46 2.68 9.79
CA GLU A 128 13.03 2.14 11.07
C GLU A 128 11.49 2.03 11.16
N HIS A 129 10.97 0.81 10.97
CA HIS A 129 9.53 0.55 11.00
C HIS A 129 8.83 1.08 12.27
N ARG A 130 9.49 1.02 13.43
CA ARG A 130 8.90 1.48 14.71
C ARG A 130 8.50 2.95 14.67
N LYS A 131 9.30 3.83 14.06
CA LYS A 131 9.00 5.28 13.98
C LYS A 131 7.79 5.55 13.12
N TRP A 132 7.51 4.65 12.18
CA TRP A 132 6.48 4.79 11.16
C TRP A 132 5.23 3.95 11.42
N HIS A 133 5.24 3.14 12.48
CA HIS A 133 4.14 2.21 12.74
C HIS A 133 2.83 2.98 13.06
N PRO A 134 1.72 2.74 12.33
CA PRO A 134 0.47 3.50 12.45
C PRO A 134 -0.12 3.58 13.86
N VAL A 135 0.09 2.55 14.69
CA VAL A 135 -0.34 2.50 16.11
C VAL A 135 0.08 3.72 16.94
N TYR A 136 1.16 4.40 16.55
CA TYR A 136 1.66 5.55 17.28
C TYR A 136 1.01 6.88 16.85
N TYR A 137 0.29 6.89 15.74
CA TYR A 137 -0.30 8.07 15.10
C TYR A 137 -1.82 8.07 15.28
N ASN A 138 -2.48 9.20 15.00
CA ASN A 138 -3.93 9.36 15.12
C ASN A 138 -4.50 8.94 16.49
N THR A 139 -3.70 9.03 17.56
CA THR A 139 -4.14 8.62 18.89
C THR A 139 -5.20 9.57 19.40
N ALA A 140 -6.09 9.12 20.30
CA ALA A 140 -7.08 9.98 20.96
C ALA A 140 -6.51 11.23 21.66
N ARG A 141 -5.21 11.24 22.00
CA ARG A 141 -4.51 12.40 22.62
C ARG A 141 -4.02 13.46 21.63
N LEU A 142 -4.13 13.21 20.32
CA LEU A 142 -3.63 14.13 19.29
C LEU A 142 -4.31 15.51 19.36
N PRO A 143 -5.66 15.62 19.45
CA PRO A 143 -6.33 16.93 19.49
C PRO A 143 -5.89 17.78 20.68
N GLU A 144 -5.75 17.17 21.87
CA GLU A 144 -5.31 17.86 23.07
C GLU A 144 -3.88 18.42 22.91
N ARG A 145 -2.97 17.64 22.29
CA ARG A 145 -1.59 18.06 22.02
C ARG A 145 -1.53 19.21 21.01
N ILE A 146 -2.37 19.17 19.98
CA ILE A 146 -2.52 20.24 19.00
C ILE A 146 -2.97 21.52 19.70
N SER A 147 -4.09 21.48 20.43
CA SER A 147 -4.64 22.65 21.12
C SER A 147 -3.65 23.27 22.11
N ARG A 148 -2.91 22.44 22.86
CA ARG A 148 -1.87 22.92 23.78
C ARG A 148 -0.78 23.71 23.05
N LEU A 149 -0.26 23.17 21.94
CA LEU A 149 0.84 23.80 21.23
C LEU A 149 0.40 25.07 20.49
N LEU A 150 -0.80 25.07 19.91
CA LEU A 150 -1.40 26.26 19.30
C LEU A 150 -1.68 27.35 20.35
N GLY A 151 -2.14 27.00 21.55
CA GLY A 151 -2.33 27.95 22.63
C GLY A 151 -1.03 28.58 23.14
N GLN A 152 0.11 27.86 23.04
CA GLN A 152 1.43 28.40 23.38
C GLN A 152 1.97 29.37 22.32
N TYR A 153 1.58 29.17 21.05
CA TYR A 153 2.09 29.93 19.91
C TYR A 153 0.95 30.34 18.97
N PRO A 154 0.03 31.22 19.44
CA PRO A 154 -1.20 31.53 18.71
C PRO A 154 -0.94 32.13 17.32
N ASP A 155 0.12 32.90 17.15
CA ASP A 155 0.47 33.58 15.89
C ASP A 155 1.33 32.72 14.94
N ASN A 156 1.66 31.48 15.31
CA ASN A 156 2.52 30.61 14.51
C ASN A 156 1.73 29.91 13.39
N ARG A 157 1.76 30.52 12.20
CA ARG A 157 1.11 30.02 10.99
C ARG A 157 1.54 28.62 10.56
N ILE A 158 2.81 28.24 10.81
CA ILE A 158 3.30 26.90 10.47
C ILE A 158 2.61 25.86 11.35
N LEU A 159 2.49 26.13 12.65
CA LEU A 159 1.78 25.23 13.57
C LEU A 159 0.29 25.12 13.24
N GLN A 160 -0.36 26.22 12.84
CA GLN A 160 -1.75 26.20 12.39
C GLN A 160 -1.93 25.30 11.16
N HIS A 161 -1.05 25.42 10.16
CA HIS A 161 -1.10 24.57 8.97
C HIS A 161 -0.82 23.10 9.30
N LEU A 162 0.22 22.82 10.11
CA LEU A 162 0.55 21.46 10.51
C LEU A 162 -0.56 20.81 11.34
N ALA A 163 -1.33 21.59 12.11
CA ALA A 163 -2.51 21.09 12.81
C ALA A 163 -3.57 20.58 11.83
N HIS A 164 -3.84 21.35 10.78
CA HIS A 164 -4.72 20.93 9.68
C HIS A 164 -4.18 19.66 8.99
N CYS A 165 -2.89 19.62 8.62
CA CYS A 165 -2.30 18.41 8.02
C CYS A 165 -2.36 17.19 8.93
N SER A 166 -2.24 17.40 10.24
CA SER A 166 -2.29 16.32 11.24
C SER A 166 -3.67 15.69 11.34
N MET A 167 -4.72 16.50 11.25
CA MET A 167 -6.12 16.08 11.46
C MET A 167 -6.79 15.63 10.17
N ASP A 168 -6.58 16.36 9.07
CA ASP A 168 -7.36 16.18 7.85
C ASP A 168 -6.67 15.22 6.87
N TYR A 169 -5.34 15.28 6.79
CA TYR A 169 -4.54 14.37 5.95
C TYR A 169 -3.87 13.25 6.73
N SER A 170 -4.05 13.19 8.05
CA SER A 170 -3.38 12.20 8.92
C SER A 170 -1.85 12.18 8.74
N CYS A 171 -1.23 13.32 8.43
CA CYS A 171 0.19 13.39 8.10
C CYS A 171 1.06 13.05 9.32
N PHE A 172 1.80 11.94 9.26
CA PHE A 172 2.63 11.45 10.37
C PHE A 172 3.72 12.46 10.77
N THR A 173 4.39 13.06 9.80
CA THR A 173 5.44 14.03 10.06
C THR A 173 4.87 15.34 10.62
N ALA A 174 3.65 15.74 10.27
CA ALA A 174 2.97 16.86 10.93
C ALA A 174 2.62 16.51 12.39
N GLN A 175 2.06 15.32 12.63
CA GLN A 175 1.68 14.86 13.97
C GLN A 175 2.88 14.77 14.92
N ASN A 176 4.05 14.39 14.40
CA ASN A 176 5.28 14.29 15.18
C ASN A 176 5.70 15.61 15.84
N ILE A 177 5.38 16.75 15.23
CA ILE A 177 5.59 18.07 15.85
C ILE A 177 4.76 18.22 17.13
N PHE A 178 3.49 17.78 17.12
CA PHE A 178 2.60 17.84 18.29
C PHE A 178 2.86 16.73 19.31
N TYR A 179 3.32 15.57 18.87
CA TYR A 179 3.81 14.52 19.76
C TYR A 179 5.18 14.84 20.37
N ARG A 180 5.93 15.77 19.76
CA ARG A 180 7.30 16.16 20.13
C ARG A 180 8.27 14.98 20.09
N ARG A 181 8.30 14.26 18.97
CA ARG A 181 9.17 13.08 18.75
C ARG A 181 9.53 12.96 17.27
N TRP A 182 10.64 12.26 17.00
CA TRP A 182 11.08 11.88 15.64
C TRP A 182 11.19 13.09 14.69
N GLU A 183 11.02 12.84 13.39
CA GLU A 183 11.09 13.89 12.37
C GLU A 183 9.74 14.60 12.16
N GLY A 184 9.85 15.89 11.87
CA GLY A 184 8.71 16.73 11.52
C GLY A 184 8.90 17.38 10.16
N GLY A 185 7.88 17.31 9.32
CA GLY A 185 7.86 17.96 8.02
C GLY A 185 7.50 19.44 8.18
N ILE A 186 8.19 20.31 7.44
CA ILE A 186 7.86 21.73 7.39
C ILE A 186 7.37 22.06 5.98
N PRO A 187 6.15 22.61 5.82
CA PRO A 187 5.67 23.06 4.52
C PRO A 187 6.53 24.24 4.06
N THR A 188 7.24 24.07 2.93
CA THR A 188 8.08 25.13 2.35
C THR A 188 7.40 25.86 1.20
N MET A 189 6.29 25.32 0.67
CA MET A 189 5.54 25.86 -0.47
C MET A 189 4.04 25.78 -0.21
N ALA A 190 3.30 26.77 -0.73
CA ALA A 190 1.84 26.86 -0.58
C ALA A 190 1.06 26.01 -1.60
N ALA A 191 1.74 25.54 -2.65
CA ALA A 191 1.19 24.66 -3.68
C ALA A 191 2.21 23.57 -4.02
N CYS A 192 1.72 22.43 -4.50
CA CYS A 192 2.57 21.38 -5.05
C CYS A 192 3.32 21.95 -6.26
N ASN A 193 4.65 21.87 -6.24
CA ASN A 193 5.49 22.28 -7.37
C ASN A 193 5.91 21.07 -8.23
N ALA A 194 5.36 19.89 -7.96
CA ALA A 194 5.61 18.70 -8.75
C ALA A 194 4.62 18.64 -9.91
N GLU A 195 5.12 18.68 -11.14
CA GLU A 195 4.35 18.51 -12.37
C GLU A 195 4.20 17.01 -12.69
N CYS A 196 3.67 16.27 -11.73
CA CYS A 196 3.53 14.83 -11.86
C CYS A 196 2.52 14.48 -12.96
N ILE A 197 2.82 13.46 -13.77
CA ILE A 197 1.89 12.92 -14.79
C ILE A 197 0.58 12.40 -14.15
N GLY A 198 0.62 12.04 -12.87
CA GLY A 198 -0.56 11.79 -12.04
C GLY A 198 -0.30 12.26 -10.61
N CYS A 199 -1.22 13.03 -10.04
CA CYS A 199 -1.07 13.61 -8.71
C CYS A 199 -1.70 12.69 -7.66
N ILE A 200 -0.89 12.09 -6.79
CA ILE A 200 -1.41 11.27 -5.68
C ILE A 200 -2.16 12.09 -4.62
N SER A 201 -2.01 13.42 -4.64
CA SER A 201 -2.69 14.35 -3.74
C SER A 201 -4.01 14.88 -4.32
N GLU A 202 -4.20 14.79 -5.64
CA GLU A 202 -5.49 15.01 -6.28
C GLU A 202 -6.12 13.62 -6.42
N SER A 203 -7.03 13.27 -5.51
CA SER A 203 -7.77 12.03 -5.64
C SER A 203 -8.59 12.08 -6.94
N ASP A 204 -8.24 11.25 -7.93
CA ASP A 204 -9.05 10.94 -9.12
C ASP A 204 -10.39 10.25 -8.77
N GLN A 205 -10.66 10.03 -7.48
CA GLN A 205 -11.97 9.62 -7.00
C GLN A 205 -12.72 10.89 -6.63
N GLY A 206 -13.83 11.16 -7.32
CA GLY A 206 -14.72 12.30 -7.08
C GLY A 206 -15.28 12.34 -5.66
N ILE A 207 -14.42 12.64 -4.69
CA ILE A 207 -14.77 13.08 -3.36
C ILE A 207 -15.11 14.54 -3.54
N GLU A 208 -16.39 14.80 -3.80
CA GLU A 208 -16.94 16.14 -3.68
C GLU A 208 -16.65 16.65 -2.26
N SER A 209 -15.94 17.77 -2.21
CA SER A 209 -15.69 18.56 -1.00
C SER A 209 -16.97 19.02 -0.32
#